data_AF-A0A7S1ALT4-F1
#
_entry.id   AF-A0A7S1ALT4-F1
#
_cell.length_a   1.000
_cell.length_b   1.000
_cell.length_c   1.000
_cell.angle_alpha   90.00
_cell.angle_beta   90.00
_cell.angle_gamma   90.00
#
_symmetry.space_group_name_H-M   'P 1'
#
loop_
_entity.id
_entity.type
_entity.pdbx_description
1 polymer ?
#
loop_
_entity_poly.entity_id
_entity_poly.type
_entity_poly.pdbx_seq_one_letter_code
_entity_poly.pdbx_strand_id
1 'polypeptide(L)'
;MMYEQCGCHWASLEDFFSADAVLLVMRVVCVVSYVALASWCFALWYWMRCRSVSFLGKTLNAVRSWCGTRTTSDEDKKVDELVSANRERRGWELVILNGAVMTLLTFNSLSSLHAGGVWGDASKDDMARIMFDSASVNTLVWSMITLFVFCWGRCSTNVLNCLHVLFYIGVIVVHWSVSNTTNFSVRLAVTAAFRVLSAFILGHVSLTLVLSAAHCISIVARVASTPLSSANVSYILWAEVAICLISIAGSGMSESILRREMKAILQANFAARAERTAKELLTLVCDAVVTLDENLCVHLPSPALAALLFNPSHQAFCGVAFEELVCSSDRVRFRE
;
A
#
# COMPACT_ATOMS: atom_id res chain seq x y z
N MET A 1 23.37 -20.64 35.41
CA MET A 1 22.70 -19.49 34.76
C MET A 1 21.60 -19.02 35.69
N MET A 2 21.89 -18.02 36.52
CA MET A 2 20.88 -17.37 37.34
C MET A 2 20.09 -16.43 36.42
N TYR A 3 18.81 -16.74 36.19
CA TYR A 3 17.86 -15.71 35.77
C TYR A 3 17.72 -14.77 36.98
N GLU A 4 18.53 -13.72 37.03
CA GLU A 4 18.28 -12.62 37.96
C GLU A 4 16.86 -12.10 37.65
N GLN A 5 15.94 -12.36 38.58
CA GLN A 5 14.60 -11.82 38.55
C GLN A 5 14.71 -10.31 38.47
N CYS A 6 14.37 -9.77 37.31
CA CYS A 6 14.37 -8.35 37.03
C CYS A 6 13.37 -7.69 37.99
N GLY A 7 13.86 -7.00 39.02
CA GLY A 7 13.11 -6.45 40.16
C GLY A 7 12.15 -5.29 39.84
N CYS A 8 11.70 -5.16 38.59
CA CYS A 8 10.59 -4.28 38.26
C CYS A 8 9.28 -5.02 38.53
N HIS A 9 8.88 -5.09 39.79
CA HIS A 9 7.53 -5.47 40.23
C HIS A 9 6.52 -4.39 39.81
N TRP A 10 6.38 -4.16 38.50
CA TRP A 10 5.06 -3.75 38.02
C TRP A 10 4.22 -5.01 38.16
N ALA A 11 3.16 -4.96 38.97
CA ALA A 11 2.18 -6.04 39.05
C ALA A 11 1.83 -6.40 37.60
N SER A 12 2.26 -7.59 37.18
CA SER A 12 2.03 -7.99 35.80
C SER A 12 0.52 -8.07 35.65
N LEU A 13 -0.02 -7.82 34.45
CA LEU A 13 -1.46 -8.00 34.22
C LEU A 13 -1.94 -9.39 34.68
N GLU A 14 -1.04 -10.37 34.67
CA GLU A 14 -1.23 -11.72 35.20
C GLU A 14 -1.60 -11.78 36.69
N ASP A 15 -1.05 -10.88 37.52
CA ASP A 15 -1.35 -10.81 38.96
C ASP A 15 -2.78 -10.32 39.24
N PHE A 16 -3.40 -9.61 38.29
CA PHE A 16 -4.74 -9.06 38.43
C PHE A 16 -5.86 -10.06 38.07
N PHE A 17 -5.57 -11.14 37.34
CA PHE A 17 -6.58 -12.08 36.85
C PHE A 17 -6.51 -13.44 37.56
N SER A 18 -7.67 -13.96 37.97
CA SER A 18 -7.77 -15.35 38.43
C SER A 18 -7.48 -16.32 37.27
N ALA A 19 -7.04 -17.55 37.60
CA ALA A 19 -6.75 -18.58 36.59
C ALA A 19 -7.96 -18.83 35.68
N ASP A 20 -9.15 -18.90 36.27
CA ASP A 20 -10.41 -19.09 35.55
C ASP A 20 -10.72 -17.92 34.62
N ALA A 21 -10.41 -16.69 35.04
CA ALA A 21 -10.60 -15.50 34.20
C ALA A 21 -9.66 -15.51 32.99
N VAL A 22 -8.38 -15.87 33.18
CA VAL A 22 -7.42 -16.00 32.06
C VAL A 22 -7.90 -17.06 31.07
N LEU A 23 -8.29 -18.24 31.56
CA LEU A 23 -8.77 -19.32 30.71
C LEU A 23 -10.05 -18.93 29.95
N LEU A 24 -10.99 -18.26 30.62
CA LEU A 24 -12.20 -17.75 29.99
C LEU A 24 -11.88 -16.75 28.88
N VAL A 25 -11.01 -15.77 29.15
CA VAL A 25 -10.57 -14.78 28.16
C VAL A 25 -9.91 -15.47 26.97
N MET A 26 -9.05 -16.47 27.20
CA MET A 26 -8.38 -17.20 26.13
C MET A 26 -9.34 -18.01 25.27
N ARG A 27 -10.37 -18.63 25.87
CA ARG A 27 -11.43 -19.30 25.12
C ARG A 27 -12.22 -18.31 24.26
N VAL A 28 -12.56 -17.14 24.80
CA VAL A 28 -13.22 -16.07 24.03
C VAL A 28 -12.34 -15.60 22.88
N VAL A 29 -11.05 -15.32 23.13
CA VAL A 29 -10.06 -14.94 22.10
C VAL A 29 -9.96 -16.01 21.02
N CYS A 30 -9.97 -17.29 21.38
CA CYS A 30 -9.95 -18.43 20.46
C CYS A 30 -11.21 -18.46 19.57
N VAL A 31 -12.40 -18.33 20.15
CA VAL A 31 -13.67 -18.27 19.39
C VAL A 31 -13.67 -17.07 18.43
N VAL A 32 -13.29 -15.89 18.90
CA VAL A 32 -13.21 -14.67 18.08
C VAL A 32 -12.19 -14.85 16.95
N SER A 33 -11.06 -15.53 17.22
CA SER A 33 -10.04 -15.86 16.20
C SER A 33 -10.59 -16.79 15.12
N TYR A 34 -11.41 -17.78 15.48
CA TYR A 34 -12.08 -18.64 14.50
C TYR A 34 -13.02 -17.88 13.59
N VAL A 35 -13.84 -16.99 14.16
CA VAL A 35 -14.75 -16.14 13.40
C VAL A 35 -13.96 -15.20 12.48
N ALA A 36 -12.86 -14.62 12.98
CA ALA A 36 -11.92 -13.80 12.19
C ALA A 36 -11.41 -14.55 10.96
N LEU A 37 -10.89 -15.76 11.21
CA LEU A 37 -10.24 -16.59 10.20
C LEU A 37 -11.24 -16.99 9.11
N ALA A 38 -12.42 -17.47 9.50
CA ALA A 38 -13.48 -17.83 8.56
C ALA A 38 -13.91 -16.62 7.71
N SER A 39 -14.05 -15.46 8.35
CA SER A 39 -14.44 -14.21 7.67
C SER A 39 -13.39 -13.75 6.67
N TRP A 40 -12.10 -13.84 7.01
CA TRP A 40 -11.01 -13.50 6.09
C TRP A 40 -10.90 -14.49 4.93
N CYS A 41 -11.05 -15.78 5.16
CA CYS A 41 -11.09 -16.78 4.10
C CYS A 41 -12.21 -16.48 3.10
N PHE A 42 -13.41 -16.14 3.60
CA PHE A 42 -14.55 -15.74 2.76
C PHE A 42 -14.27 -14.42 2.01
N ALA A 43 -13.75 -13.41 2.70
CA ALA A 43 -13.39 -12.12 2.13
C ALA A 43 -12.36 -12.22 1.00
N LEU A 44 -11.29 -12.99 1.22
CA LEU A 44 -10.23 -13.23 0.23
C LEU A 44 -10.76 -14.01 -0.97
N TRP A 45 -11.57 -15.05 -0.74
CA TRP A 45 -12.22 -15.80 -1.81
C TRP A 45 -13.13 -14.90 -2.66
N TYR A 46 -13.97 -14.09 -2.01
CA TYR A 46 -14.86 -13.13 -2.68
C TYR A 46 -14.06 -12.10 -3.50
N TRP A 47 -13.00 -11.54 -2.91
CA TRP A 47 -12.13 -10.58 -3.59
C TRP A 47 -11.45 -11.17 -4.83
N MET A 48 -10.89 -12.37 -4.72
CA MET A 48 -10.27 -13.07 -5.87
C MET A 48 -11.27 -13.27 -7.00
N ARG A 49 -12.51 -13.64 -6.66
CA ARG A 49 -13.60 -13.83 -7.64
C ARG A 49 -14.00 -12.51 -8.32
N CYS A 50 -14.12 -11.42 -7.57
CA CYS A 50 -14.51 -10.11 -8.12
C CYS A 50 -13.39 -9.40 -8.92
N ARG A 51 -12.11 -9.63 -8.58
CA ARG A 51 -10.97 -9.01 -9.28
C ARG A 51 -10.88 -9.49 -10.73
N SER A 52 -11.22 -10.76 -10.99
CA SER A 52 -11.26 -11.33 -12.34
C SER A 52 -12.21 -10.58 -13.29
N VAL A 53 -13.32 -10.02 -12.75
CA VAL A 53 -14.38 -9.40 -13.57
C VAL A 53 -14.23 -7.87 -13.67
N SER A 54 -13.66 -7.21 -12.64
CA SER A 54 -13.70 -5.75 -12.51
C SER A 54 -12.46 -5.00 -13.01
N PHE A 55 -11.33 -5.68 -13.22
CA PHE A 55 -10.09 -5.04 -13.64
C PHE A 55 -10.18 -4.41 -15.05
N LEU A 56 -10.91 -5.04 -15.97
CA LEU A 56 -11.13 -4.51 -17.33
C LEU A 56 -12.03 -3.27 -17.35
N GLY A 57 -13.13 -3.27 -16.59
CA GLY A 57 -14.11 -2.18 -16.62
C GLY A 57 -13.66 -0.89 -15.93
N LYS A 58 -12.94 -0.99 -14.80
CA LYS A 58 -12.53 0.19 -14.01
C LYS A 58 -11.42 0.99 -14.70
N THR A 59 -10.51 0.32 -15.38
CA THR A 59 -9.42 0.96 -16.12
C THR A 59 -9.97 1.77 -17.30
N LEU A 60 -10.98 1.27 -18.00
CA LEU A 60 -11.64 1.97 -19.11
C LEU A 60 -12.47 3.18 -18.67
N ASN A 61 -13.20 3.08 -17.55
CA ASN A 61 -14.05 4.18 -17.06
C ASN A 61 -13.23 5.33 -16.44
N ALA A 62 -12.10 5.04 -15.79
CA ALA A 62 -11.18 6.05 -15.29
C ALA A 62 -10.62 6.91 -16.44
N VAL A 63 -10.24 6.28 -17.55
CA VAL A 63 -9.76 6.96 -18.77
C VAL A 63 -10.86 7.84 -19.39
N ARG A 64 -12.12 7.38 -19.39
CA ARG A 64 -13.25 8.10 -20.01
C ARG A 64 -13.70 9.34 -19.23
N SER A 65 -13.69 9.30 -17.90
CA SER A 65 -14.10 10.44 -17.07
C SER A 65 -13.14 11.63 -17.12
N TRP A 66 -11.95 11.43 -17.69
CA TRP A 66 -10.85 12.38 -17.59
C TRP A 66 -10.91 13.49 -18.64
N CYS A 67 -11.83 13.43 -19.61
CA CYS A 67 -11.91 14.31 -20.80
C CYS A 67 -12.42 15.75 -20.58
N GLY A 68 -12.43 16.26 -19.34
CA GLY A 68 -12.76 17.68 -19.09
C GLY A 68 -11.58 18.62 -19.37
N THR A 69 -11.78 19.62 -20.23
CA THR A 69 -10.88 20.74 -20.50
C THR A 69 -10.62 21.58 -19.24
N ARG A 70 -9.36 21.89 -18.91
CA ARG A 70 -9.06 22.79 -17.77
C ARG A 70 -7.66 23.40 -17.78
N THR A 71 -7.58 24.54 -17.08
CA THR A 71 -6.48 25.50 -16.95
C THR A 71 -5.34 25.02 -16.04
N THR A 72 -4.15 25.60 -16.18
CA THR A 72 -2.90 25.24 -15.47
C THR A 72 -2.96 25.25 -13.94
N SER A 73 -3.72 26.16 -13.31
CA SER A 73 -3.97 26.13 -11.84
C SER A 73 -4.71 24.87 -11.36
N ASP A 74 -5.31 24.12 -12.27
CA ASP A 74 -6.05 22.88 -12.00
C ASP A 74 -5.15 21.64 -12.11
N GLU A 75 -3.93 21.76 -12.66
CA GLU A 75 -3.03 20.62 -12.83
C GLU A 75 -2.53 20.08 -11.49
N ASP A 76 -2.00 20.94 -10.62
CA ASP A 76 -1.47 20.51 -9.33
C ASP A 76 -2.58 19.91 -8.44
N LYS A 77 -3.78 20.50 -8.45
CA LYS A 77 -4.95 19.95 -7.74
C LYS A 77 -5.32 18.57 -8.26
N LYS A 78 -5.34 18.37 -9.58
CA LYS A 78 -5.59 17.07 -10.19
C LYS A 78 -4.50 16.06 -9.85
N VAL A 79 -3.24 16.46 -9.85
CA VAL A 79 -2.13 15.60 -9.43
C VAL A 79 -2.35 15.16 -7.98
N ASP A 80 -2.74 16.06 -7.08
CA ASP A 80 -3.01 15.72 -5.68
C ASP A 80 -4.22 14.79 -5.52
N GLU A 81 -5.30 14.99 -6.29
CA GLU A 81 -6.44 14.07 -6.34
C GLU A 81 -6.04 12.67 -6.82
N LEU A 82 -5.21 12.57 -7.85
CA LEU A 82 -4.71 11.29 -8.38
C LEU A 82 -3.77 10.60 -7.40
N VAL A 83 -2.88 11.36 -6.75
CA VAL A 83 -2.01 10.86 -5.68
C VAL A 83 -2.86 10.32 -4.53
N SER A 84 -3.91 11.04 -4.13
CA SER A 84 -4.86 10.61 -3.10
C SER A 84 -5.57 9.31 -3.51
N ALA A 85 -6.13 9.24 -4.73
CA ALA A 85 -6.82 8.05 -5.22
C ALA A 85 -5.88 6.83 -5.32
N ASN A 86 -4.63 7.03 -5.73
CA ASN A 86 -3.67 5.93 -5.79
C ASN A 86 -3.19 5.49 -4.39
N ARG A 87 -3.10 6.41 -3.43
CA ARG A 87 -2.87 6.07 -2.01
C ARG A 87 -4.01 5.23 -1.46
N GLU A 88 -5.26 5.61 -1.71
CA GLU A 88 -6.43 4.82 -1.31
C GLU A 88 -6.37 3.40 -1.88
N ARG A 89 -6.01 3.27 -3.16
CA ARG A 89 -5.81 1.96 -3.80
C ARG A 89 -4.69 1.14 -3.15
N ARG A 90 -3.51 1.71 -2.95
CA ARG A 90 -2.36 1.02 -2.32
C ARG A 90 -2.65 0.64 -0.87
N GLY A 91 -3.27 1.54 -0.11
CA GLY A 91 -3.74 1.27 1.24
C GLY A 91 -4.73 0.12 1.27
N TRP A 92 -5.58 -0.01 0.23
CA TRP A 92 -6.49 -1.13 0.13
C TRP A 92 -5.81 -2.46 -0.16
N GLU A 93 -4.83 -2.46 -1.04
CA GLU A 93 -3.98 -3.63 -1.28
C GLU A 93 -3.22 -4.05 0.00
N LEU A 94 -2.79 -3.08 0.82
CA LEU A 94 -2.17 -3.34 2.13
C LEU A 94 -3.15 -3.95 3.13
N VAL A 95 -4.40 -3.46 3.22
CA VAL A 95 -5.40 -4.06 4.13
C VAL A 95 -5.63 -5.53 3.77
N ILE A 96 -5.69 -5.86 2.48
CA ILE A 96 -5.88 -7.24 2.01
C ILE A 96 -4.64 -8.10 2.30
N LEU A 97 -3.45 -7.59 1.98
CA LEU A 97 -2.19 -8.28 2.27
C LEU A 97 -2.03 -8.53 3.77
N ASN A 98 -2.30 -7.52 4.60
CA ASN A 98 -2.24 -7.64 6.05
C ASN A 98 -3.27 -8.65 6.55
N GLY A 99 -4.50 -8.62 6.02
CA GLY A 99 -5.52 -9.62 6.32
C GLY A 99 -5.06 -11.05 6.03
N ALA A 100 -4.43 -11.28 4.87
CA ALA A 100 -3.88 -12.59 4.50
C ALA A 100 -2.74 -13.03 5.44
N VAL A 101 -1.81 -12.13 5.77
CA VAL A 101 -0.72 -12.41 6.72
C VAL A 101 -1.28 -12.72 8.11
N MET A 102 -2.23 -11.89 8.60
CA MET A 102 -2.86 -12.09 9.90
C MET A 102 -3.68 -13.37 9.95
N THR A 103 -4.29 -13.80 8.85
CA THR A 103 -4.98 -15.10 8.73
C THR A 103 -4.00 -16.26 8.98
N LEU A 104 -2.83 -16.24 8.34
CA LEU A 104 -1.79 -17.26 8.53
C LEU A 104 -1.25 -17.25 9.96
N LEU A 105 -0.97 -16.07 10.52
CA LEU A 105 -0.48 -15.93 11.90
C LEU A 105 -1.52 -16.36 12.94
N THR A 106 -2.80 -16.03 12.70
CA THR A 106 -3.92 -16.44 13.56
C THR A 106 -4.12 -17.95 13.50
N PHE A 107 -4.02 -18.56 12.32
CA PHE A 107 -4.07 -20.02 12.17
C PHE A 107 -2.95 -20.71 12.96
N ASN A 108 -1.72 -20.21 12.86
CA ASN A 108 -0.59 -20.75 13.63
C ASN A 108 -0.81 -20.59 15.15
N SER A 109 -1.30 -19.43 15.57
CA SER A 109 -1.60 -19.14 16.98
C SER A 109 -2.71 -20.05 17.53
N LEU A 110 -3.77 -20.27 16.75
CA LEU A 110 -4.85 -21.20 17.10
C LEU A 110 -4.34 -22.64 17.23
N SER A 111 -3.46 -23.08 16.33
CA SER A 111 -2.83 -24.40 16.41
C SER A 111 -2.04 -24.57 17.71
N SER A 112 -1.25 -23.56 18.10
CA SER A 112 -0.53 -23.56 19.38
C SER A 112 -1.47 -23.56 20.59
N LEU A 113 -2.58 -22.82 20.54
CA LEU A 113 -3.58 -22.81 21.61
C LEU A 113 -4.28 -24.15 21.79
N HIS A 114 -4.58 -24.85 20.69
CA HIS A 114 -5.13 -26.20 20.72
C HIS A 114 -4.14 -27.20 21.30
N ALA A 115 -2.88 -27.14 20.88
CA ALA A 115 -1.82 -27.98 21.43
C ALA A 115 -1.60 -27.73 22.93
N GLY A 116 -1.80 -26.49 23.39
CA GLY A 116 -1.77 -26.12 24.81
C GLY A 116 -3.00 -26.54 25.62
N GLY A 117 -4.00 -27.18 25.00
CA GLY A 117 -5.16 -27.70 25.71
C GLY A 117 -6.18 -26.65 26.13
N VAL A 118 -6.33 -25.53 25.40
CA VAL A 118 -7.27 -24.42 25.75
C VAL A 118 -8.72 -24.88 26.02
N TRP A 119 -9.12 -26.02 25.45
CA TRP A 119 -10.45 -26.62 25.62
C TRP A 119 -10.53 -27.68 26.73
N GLY A 120 -9.39 -28.09 27.29
CA GLY A 120 -9.29 -29.06 28.39
C GLY A 120 -8.64 -28.43 29.62
N ASP A 121 -7.84 -29.22 30.33
CA ASP A 121 -7.12 -28.83 31.55
C ASP A 121 -5.79 -28.15 31.21
N ALA A 122 -5.86 -26.97 30.59
CA ALA A 122 -4.67 -26.17 30.32
C ALA A 122 -4.04 -25.68 31.62
N SER A 123 -2.70 -25.73 31.71
CA SER A 123 -2.00 -25.09 32.82
C SER A 123 -2.17 -23.55 32.73
N LYS A 124 -2.37 -22.92 33.89
CA LYS A 124 -2.50 -21.45 33.98
C LYS A 124 -1.29 -20.75 33.36
N ASP A 125 -0.10 -21.26 33.68
CA ASP A 125 1.17 -20.67 33.29
C ASP A 125 1.40 -20.77 31.78
N ASP A 126 1.00 -21.89 31.15
CA ASP A 126 1.09 -22.03 29.69
C ASP A 126 0.11 -21.09 28.98
N MET A 127 -1.11 -20.93 29.51
CA MET A 127 -2.10 -20.01 28.93
C MET A 127 -1.69 -18.55 29.10
N ALA A 128 -1.17 -18.17 30.26
CA ALA A 128 -0.64 -16.83 30.50
C ALA A 128 0.56 -16.54 29.59
N ARG A 129 1.49 -17.50 29.46
CA ARG A 129 2.62 -17.39 28.53
C ARG A 129 2.15 -17.25 27.09
N ILE A 130 1.19 -18.05 26.64
CA ILE A 130 0.67 -17.90 25.28
C ILE A 130 -0.04 -16.55 25.14
N MET A 131 -0.81 -16.09 26.12
CA MET A 131 -1.52 -14.80 26.03
C MET A 131 -0.57 -13.60 25.94
N PHE A 132 0.43 -13.55 26.81
CA PHE A 132 1.28 -12.37 27.00
C PHE A 132 2.60 -12.46 26.23
N ASP A 133 3.23 -13.64 26.15
CA ASP A 133 4.49 -13.82 25.41
C ASP A 133 4.27 -14.11 23.92
N SER A 134 3.11 -14.63 23.50
CA SER A 134 2.83 -14.81 22.07
C SER A 134 2.23 -13.56 21.42
N ALA A 135 2.40 -13.43 20.11
CA ALA A 135 1.83 -12.32 19.35
C ALA A 135 0.32 -12.47 19.09
N SER A 136 -0.33 -13.52 19.61
CA SER A 136 -1.68 -13.96 19.22
C SER A 136 -2.78 -12.90 19.46
N VAL A 137 -2.80 -12.27 20.63
CA VAL A 137 -3.80 -11.23 20.96
C VAL A 137 -3.64 -10.04 20.00
N ASN A 138 -2.41 -9.65 19.71
CA ASN A 138 -2.14 -8.54 18.79
C ASN A 138 -2.53 -8.89 17.36
N THR A 139 -2.19 -10.09 16.89
CA THR A 139 -2.58 -10.53 15.55
C THR A 139 -4.09 -10.62 15.42
N LEU A 140 -4.80 -11.01 16.49
CA LEU A 140 -6.26 -11.03 16.51
C LEU A 140 -6.85 -9.62 16.42
N VAL A 141 -6.36 -8.68 17.24
CA VAL A 141 -6.82 -7.28 17.20
C VAL A 141 -6.59 -6.67 15.82
N TRP A 142 -5.39 -6.90 15.24
CA TRP A 142 -5.08 -6.45 13.88
C TRP A 142 -5.96 -7.10 12.82
N SER A 143 -6.23 -8.40 12.96
CA SER A 143 -7.13 -9.15 12.08
C SER A 143 -8.55 -8.57 12.11
N MET A 144 -9.06 -8.24 13.29
CA MET A 144 -10.39 -7.62 13.48
C MET A 144 -10.48 -6.22 12.90
N ILE A 145 -9.50 -5.36 13.18
CA ILE A 145 -9.46 -3.98 12.65
C ILE A 145 -9.42 -4.01 11.13
N THR A 146 -8.55 -4.84 10.54
CA THR A 146 -8.43 -4.93 9.08
C THR A 146 -9.66 -5.56 8.44
N LEU A 147 -10.28 -6.55 9.07
CA LEU A 147 -11.54 -7.14 8.60
C LEU A 147 -12.68 -6.12 8.62
N PHE A 148 -12.78 -5.34 9.69
CA PHE A 148 -13.77 -4.28 9.79
C PHE A 148 -13.62 -3.26 8.66
N VAL A 149 -12.39 -2.79 8.41
CA VAL A 149 -12.13 -1.89 7.29
C VAL A 149 -12.43 -2.60 5.97
N PHE A 150 -12.04 -3.87 5.80
CA PHE A 150 -12.39 -4.70 4.64
C PHE A 150 -13.89 -4.67 4.33
N CYS A 151 -14.71 -5.01 5.34
CA CYS A 151 -16.17 -5.06 5.25
C CYS A 151 -16.81 -3.70 5.00
N TRP A 152 -16.18 -2.60 5.45
CA TRP A 152 -16.66 -1.25 5.17
C TRP A 152 -16.62 -0.92 3.66
N GLY A 153 -15.75 -1.57 2.90
CA GLY A 153 -15.72 -1.51 1.43
C GLY A 153 -15.26 -0.17 0.84
N ARG A 154 -14.94 0.82 1.68
CA ARG A 154 -14.39 2.13 1.29
C ARG A 154 -13.20 2.46 2.18
N CYS A 155 -12.07 2.77 1.55
CA CYS A 155 -10.87 3.19 2.27
C CYS A 155 -10.54 4.62 1.84
N SER A 156 -11.10 5.61 2.55
CA SER A 156 -10.71 7.00 2.33
C SER A 156 -9.33 7.26 2.93
N THR A 157 -8.64 8.30 2.47
CA THR A 157 -7.38 8.76 3.07
C THR A 157 -7.47 8.97 4.58
N ASN A 158 -8.59 9.50 5.09
CA ASN A 158 -8.80 9.66 6.52
C ASN A 158 -8.85 8.32 7.26
N VAL A 159 -9.54 7.30 6.70
CA VAL A 159 -9.58 5.95 7.29
C VAL A 159 -8.20 5.32 7.31
N LEU A 160 -7.40 5.50 6.25
CA LEU A 160 -6.01 5.04 6.20
C LEU A 160 -5.14 5.74 7.25
N ASN A 161 -5.29 7.05 7.43
CA ASN A 161 -4.59 7.80 8.46
C ASN A 161 -4.97 7.30 9.87
N CYS A 162 -6.26 7.08 10.14
CA CYS A 162 -6.72 6.49 11.39
C CYS A 162 -6.14 5.09 11.62
N LEU A 163 -6.12 4.24 10.59
CA LEU A 163 -5.48 2.92 10.67
C LEU A 163 -3.99 3.00 11.00
N HIS A 164 -3.28 3.97 10.42
CA HIS A 164 -1.86 4.19 10.70
C HIS A 164 -1.63 4.58 12.16
N VAL A 165 -2.47 5.48 12.69
CA VAL A 165 -2.42 5.91 14.09
C VAL A 165 -2.71 4.73 15.02
N LEU A 166 -3.78 3.98 14.75
CA LEU A 166 -4.11 2.77 15.51
C LEU A 166 -2.97 1.75 15.46
N PHE A 167 -2.26 1.66 14.33
CA PHE A 167 -1.10 0.78 14.16
C PHE A 167 0.01 1.12 15.14
N TYR A 168 0.39 2.39 15.21
CA TYR A 168 1.39 2.84 16.15
C TYR A 168 0.96 2.72 17.61
N ILE A 169 -0.31 3.00 17.92
CA ILE A 169 -0.85 2.79 19.28
C ILE A 169 -0.74 1.32 19.67
N GLY A 170 -1.15 0.42 18.79
CA GLY A 170 -1.03 -1.02 19.01
C GLY A 170 0.43 -1.41 19.27
N VAL A 171 1.36 -1.01 18.42
CA VAL A 171 2.80 -1.31 18.60
C VAL A 171 3.32 -0.79 19.95
N ILE A 172 2.95 0.43 20.35
CA ILE A 172 3.32 0.99 21.67
C ILE A 172 2.79 0.09 22.78
N VAL A 173 1.49 -0.22 22.79
CA VAL A 173 0.88 -1.07 23.83
C VAL A 173 1.58 -2.42 23.91
N VAL A 174 1.93 -3.02 22.76
CA VAL A 174 2.65 -4.29 22.69
C VAL A 174 4.05 -4.21 23.29
N HIS A 175 4.79 -3.13 23.05
CA HIS A 175 6.13 -2.98 23.63
C HIS A 175 6.09 -2.77 25.15
N TRP A 176 5.04 -2.13 25.66
CA TRP A 176 4.83 -1.98 27.09
C TRP A 176 4.32 -3.25 27.77
N SER A 177 3.61 -4.13 27.05
CA SER A 177 3.10 -5.38 27.61
C SER A 177 4.14 -6.49 27.72
N VAL A 178 5.29 -6.37 27.03
CA VAL A 178 6.32 -7.42 27.01
C VAL A 178 7.27 -7.26 28.21
N SER A 179 7.32 -8.27 29.06
CA SER A 179 8.20 -8.33 30.24
C SER A 179 9.59 -8.89 29.92
N ASN A 180 9.68 -9.86 29.01
CA ASN A 180 10.92 -10.54 28.67
C ASN A 180 11.78 -9.74 27.66
N THR A 181 13.04 -9.48 27.99
CA THR A 181 14.00 -8.70 27.19
C THR A 181 14.31 -9.32 25.82
N THR A 182 14.35 -10.66 25.73
CA THR A 182 14.56 -11.39 24.47
C THR A 182 13.35 -11.20 23.55
N ASN A 183 12.14 -11.39 24.09
CA ASN A 183 10.90 -11.19 23.34
C ASN A 183 10.74 -9.73 22.92
N PHE A 184 11.15 -8.78 23.76
CA PHE A 184 11.14 -7.36 23.45
C PHE A 184 12.03 -7.07 22.23
N SER A 185 13.27 -7.56 22.21
CA SER A 185 14.21 -7.36 21.10
C SER A 185 13.69 -7.93 19.77
N VAL A 186 13.16 -9.16 19.79
CA VAL A 186 12.58 -9.80 18.60
C VAL A 186 11.37 -9.03 18.09
N ARG A 187 10.46 -8.63 18.98
CA ARG A 187 9.27 -7.85 18.62
C ARG A 187 9.62 -6.46 18.13
N LEU A 188 10.65 -5.82 18.70
CA LEU A 188 11.13 -4.52 18.23
C LEU A 188 11.62 -4.61 16.77
N ALA A 189 12.36 -5.66 16.41
CA ALA A 189 12.82 -5.87 15.04
C ALA A 189 11.66 -6.13 14.06
N VAL A 190 10.69 -6.97 14.46
CA VAL A 190 9.51 -7.27 13.64
C VAL A 190 8.64 -6.04 13.44
N THR A 191 8.36 -5.29 14.51
CA THR A 191 7.57 -4.05 14.43
C THR A 191 8.30 -2.94 13.69
N ALA A 192 9.63 -2.88 13.75
CA ALA A 192 10.43 -1.97 12.92
C ALA A 192 10.22 -2.24 11.43
N ALA A 193 10.27 -3.50 11.00
CA ALA A 193 10.02 -3.87 9.60
C ALA A 193 8.60 -3.47 9.16
N PHE A 194 7.58 -3.74 9.99
CA PHE A 194 6.21 -3.34 9.69
C PHE A 194 6.01 -1.82 9.68
N ARG A 195 6.66 -1.07 10.57
CA ARG A 195 6.62 0.40 10.58
C ARG A 195 7.19 0.96 9.28
N VAL A 196 8.37 0.50 8.88
CA VAL A 196 9.00 0.90 7.62
C VAL A 196 8.06 0.59 6.45
N LEU A 197 7.55 -0.64 6.35
CA LEU A 197 6.61 -1.04 5.29
C LEU A 197 5.35 -0.17 5.27
N SER A 198 4.75 0.09 6.43
CA SER A 198 3.56 0.94 6.55
C SER A 198 3.83 2.38 6.12
N ALA A 199 5.00 2.94 6.46
CA ALA A 199 5.43 4.27 6.06
C ALA A 199 5.60 4.39 4.54
N PHE A 200 6.20 3.38 3.90
CA PHE A 200 6.36 3.34 2.44
C PHE A 200 5.01 3.29 1.70
N ILE A 201 4.05 2.52 2.22
CA ILE A 201 2.79 2.27 1.52
C ILE A 201 1.78 3.40 1.76
N LEU A 202 1.62 3.84 3.00
CA LEU A 202 0.65 4.88 3.37
C LEU A 202 1.15 6.29 2.98
N GLY A 203 2.47 6.49 3.01
CA GLY A 203 3.14 7.60 2.33
C GLY A 203 2.81 9.00 2.83
N HIS A 204 2.22 9.16 4.02
CA HIS A 204 1.89 10.47 4.59
C HIS A 204 3.02 10.97 5.51
N VAL A 205 3.98 11.72 4.95
CA VAL A 205 5.24 12.07 5.63
C VAL A 205 5.04 12.74 6.99
N SER A 206 4.17 13.75 7.09
CA SER A 206 3.93 14.47 8.35
C SER A 206 3.36 13.56 9.45
N LEU A 207 2.45 12.66 9.10
CA LEU A 207 1.87 11.70 10.03
C LEU A 207 2.92 10.67 10.46
N THR A 208 3.68 10.12 9.51
CA THR A 208 4.78 9.19 9.77
C THR A 208 5.83 9.80 10.70
N LEU A 209 6.15 11.09 10.53
CA LEU A 209 7.08 11.82 11.39
C LEU A 209 6.57 11.88 12.84
N VAL A 210 5.33 12.35 13.03
CA VAL A 210 4.73 12.49 14.38
C VAL A 210 4.61 11.12 15.06
N LEU A 211 4.14 10.10 14.34
CA LEU A 211 3.98 8.75 14.86
C LEU A 211 5.33 8.10 15.22
N SER A 212 6.35 8.27 14.37
CA SER A 212 7.70 7.76 14.65
C SER A 212 8.35 8.47 15.82
N ALA A 213 8.17 9.78 15.96
CA ALA A 213 8.64 10.54 17.12
C ALA A 213 7.95 10.06 18.42
N ALA A 214 6.62 9.90 18.40
CA ALA A 214 5.86 9.40 19.54
C ALA A 214 6.31 7.99 19.96
N HIS A 215 6.53 7.10 18.98
CA HIS A 215 7.04 5.76 19.25
C HIS A 215 8.46 5.79 19.82
N CYS A 216 9.36 6.61 19.27
CA CYS A 216 10.72 6.78 19.77
C CYS A 216 10.72 7.24 21.24
N ILE A 217 9.90 8.25 21.58
CA ILE A 217 9.72 8.71 22.98
C ILE A 217 9.22 7.57 23.87
N SER A 218 8.24 6.80 23.39
CA SER A 218 7.73 5.63 24.12
C SER A 218 8.80 4.57 24.37
N ILE A 219 9.65 4.28 23.38
CA ILE A 219 10.77 3.33 23.53
C ILE A 219 11.81 3.86 24.51
N VAL A 220 12.18 5.15 24.43
CA VAL A 220 13.09 5.78 25.39
C VAL A 220 12.56 5.65 26.81
N ALA A 221 11.28 5.99 27.02
CA ALA A 221 10.63 5.87 28.32
C ALA A 221 10.61 4.41 28.82
N ARG A 222 10.30 3.46 27.93
CA ARG A 222 10.31 2.03 28.27
C ARG A 222 11.71 1.57 28.67
N VAL A 223 12.73 1.88 27.87
CA VAL A 223 14.12 1.48 28.14
C VAL A 223 14.63 2.13 29.43
N ALA A 224 14.31 3.40 29.69
CA ALA A 224 14.67 4.09 30.93
C ALA A 224 13.98 3.49 32.17
N SER A 225 12.79 2.91 32.01
CA SER A 225 12.07 2.22 33.09
C SER A 225 12.58 0.82 33.40
N THR A 226 13.42 0.25 32.53
CA THR A 226 13.94 -1.12 32.66
C THR A 226 15.41 -1.13 33.06
N PRO A 227 15.85 -2.03 33.95
CA PRO A 227 17.25 -2.17 34.35
C PRO A 227 18.04 -2.95 33.29
N LEU A 228 18.00 -2.48 32.05
CA LEU A 228 18.84 -2.98 30.96
C LEU A 228 20.28 -2.49 31.18
N SER A 229 21.25 -3.36 30.90
CA SER A 229 22.67 -2.98 30.87
C SER A 229 22.88 -1.78 29.94
N SER A 230 23.68 -0.80 30.38
CA SER A 230 23.92 0.47 29.68
C SER A 230 24.42 0.30 28.23
N ALA A 231 25.11 -0.81 27.94
CA ALA A 231 25.60 -1.13 26.60
C ALA A 231 24.48 -1.45 25.59
N ASN A 232 23.38 -2.06 26.03
CA ASN A 232 22.26 -2.40 25.14
C ASN A 232 21.34 -1.20 24.89
N VAL A 233 21.27 -0.26 25.84
CA VAL A 233 20.45 0.95 25.74
C VAL A 233 20.88 1.81 24.55
N SER A 234 22.19 2.08 24.41
CA SER A 234 22.69 2.91 23.33
C SER A 234 22.42 2.29 21.95
N TYR A 235 22.61 0.98 21.80
CA TYR A 235 22.31 0.26 20.56
C TYR A 235 20.83 0.36 20.18
N ILE A 236 19.91 0.10 21.13
CA ILE A 236 18.46 0.17 20.89
C ILE A 236 18.05 1.59 20.47
N LEU A 237 18.59 2.62 21.13
CA LEU A 237 18.29 4.01 20.80
C LEU A 237 18.79 4.39 19.40
N TRP A 238 20.02 4.01 19.03
CA TRP A 238 20.54 4.27 17.69
C TRP A 238 19.76 3.52 16.61
N ALA A 239 19.38 2.26 16.86
CA ALA A 239 18.54 1.51 15.93
C ALA A 239 17.18 2.19 15.74
N GLU A 240 16.55 2.64 16.83
CA GLU A 240 15.24 3.31 16.77
C GLU A 240 15.31 4.65 16.01
N VAL A 241 16.36 5.44 16.22
CA VAL A 241 16.60 6.67 15.44
C VAL A 241 16.79 6.34 13.96
N ALA A 242 17.59 5.32 13.64
CA ALA A 242 17.79 4.89 12.25
C ALA A 242 16.48 4.43 11.59
N ILE A 243 15.66 3.63 12.29
CA ILE A 243 14.36 3.16 11.80
C ILE A 243 13.40 4.35 11.57
N CYS A 244 13.39 5.35 12.46
CA CYS A 244 12.61 6.57 12.27
C CYS A 244 13.04 7.30 11.00
N LEU A 245 14.34 7.53 10.81
CA LEU A 245 14.88 8.19 9.63
C LEU A 245 14.56 7.43 8.34
N ILE A 246 14.73 6.10 8.34
CA ILE A 246 14.39 5.24 7.19
C ILE A 246 12.89 5.33 6.87
N SER A 247 12.03 5.32 7.88
CA SER A 247 10.57 5.40 7.68
C SER A 247 10.15 6.75 7.10
N ILE A 248 10.72 7.85 7.60
CA ILE A 248 10.43 9.22 7.12
C ILE A 248 10.96 9.40 5.68
N ALA A 249 12.22 9.03 5.44
CA ALA A 249 12.84 9.11 4.12
C ALA A 249 12.11 8.23 3.09
N GLY A 250 11.76 7.00 3.49
CA GLY A 250 11.00 6.07 2.68
C GLY A 250 9.61 6.59 2.31
N SER A 251 8.89 7.14 3.28
CA SER A 251 7.59 7.81 3.05
C SER A 251 7.74 8.98 2.07
N GLY A 252 8.74 9.85 2.25
CA GLY A 252 8.96 11.01 1.39
C GLY A 252 9.38 10.65 -0.03
N MET A 253 10.23 9.63 -0.16
CA MET A 253 10.62 9.10 -1.47
C MET A 253 9.43 8.48 -2.19
N SER A 254 8.62 7.66 -1.51
CA SER A 254 7.41 7.06 -2.05
C SER A 254 6.41 8.10 -2.55
N GLU A 255 6.16 9.15 -1.75
CA GLU A 255 5.29 10.27 -2.13
C GLU A 255 5.84 11.05 -3.33
N SER A 256 7.14 11.37 -3.34
CA SER A 256 7.77 12.09 -4.44
C SER A 256 7.72 11.28 -5.75
N ILE A 257 8.01 9.98 -5.70
CA ILE A 257 7.92 9.09 -6.87
C ILE A 257 6.49 9.08 -7.40
N LEU A 258 5.51 8.88 -6.51
CA LEU A 258 4.12 8.82 -6.90
C LEU A 258 3.63 10.13 -7.53
N ARG A 259 3.99 11.29 -6.96
CA ARG A 259 3.62 12.59 -7.52
C ARG A 259 4.23 12.81 -8.91
N ARG A 260 5.50 12.44 -9.10
CA ARG A 260 6.18 12.53 -10.41
C ARG A 260 5.54 11.62 -11.45
N GLU A 261 5.21 10.39 -11.07
CA GLU A 261 4.53 9.42 -11.94
C GLU A 261 3.16 9.94 -12.39
N MET A 262 2.34 10.45 -11.44
CA MET A 262 1.03 11.00 -11.76
C MET A 262 1.13 12.24 -12.66
N LYS A 263 2.12 13.11 -12.43
CA LYS A 263 2.37 14.28 -13.29
C LYS A 263 2.78 13.87 -14.70
N ALA A 264 3.66 12.88 -14.85
CA ALA A 264 4.09 12.38 -16.15
C ALA A 264 2.91 11.75 -16.93
N ILE A 265 2.07 10.96 -16.27
CA ILE A 265 0.86 10.38 -16.89
C ILE A 265 -0.09 11.48 -17.35
N LEU A 266 -0.29 12.52 -16.53
CA LEU A 266 -1.17 13.64 -16.85
C LEU A 266 -0.65 14.45 -18.05
N GLN A 267 0.66 14.72 -18.10
CA GLN A 267 1.31 15.37 -19.25
C GLN A 267 1.22 14.53 -20.53
N ALA A 268 1.46 13.21 -20.45
CA ALA A 268 1.31 12.31 -21.58
C ALA A 268 -0.13 12.31 -22.13
N ASN A 269 -1.13 12.32 -21.24
CA ASN A 269 -2.53 12.41 -21.64
C ASN A 269 -2.88 13.75 -22.30
N PHE A 270 -2.31 14.86 -21.82
CA PHE A 270 -2.51 16.16 -22.48
C PHE A 270 -1.86 16.21 -23.85
N ALA A 271 -0.65 15.69 -24.00
CA ALA A 271 0.01 15.59 -25.30
C ALA A 271 -0.82 14.74 -26.28
N ALA A 272 -1.30 13.57 -25.84
CA ALA A 272 -2.15 12.71 -26.66
C ALA A 272 -3.47 13.39 -27.08
N ARG A 273 -4.06 14.23 -26.22
CA ARG A 273 -5.25 15.02 -26.57
C ARG A 273 -4.93 16.13 -27.55
N ALA A 274 -3.86 16.88 -27.31
CA ALA A 274 -3.43 17.94 -28.22
C ALA A 274 -3.14 17.38 -29.61
N GLU A 275 -2.47 16.23 -29.71
CA GLU A 275 -2.25 15.52 -30.96
C GLU A 275 -3.56 15.12 -31.63
N ARG A 276 -4.51 14.56 -30.86
CA ARG A 276 -5.83 14.18 -31.39
C ARG A 276 -6.60 15.39 -31.92
N THR A 277 -6.65 16.48 -31.16
CA THR A 277 -7.31 17.72 -31.57
C THR A 277 -6.63 18.33 -32.80
N ALA A 278 -5.30 18.30 -32.87
CA ALA A 278 -4.57 18.75 -34.06
C ALA A 278 -4.90 17.90 -35.29
N LYS A 279 -4.95 16.56 -35.15
CA LYS A 279 -5.38 15.64 -36.23
C LYS A 279 -6.82 15.92 -36.67
N GLU A 280 -7.74 16.13 -35.73
CA GLU A 280 -9.14 16.46 -36.02
C GLU A 280 -9.25 17.80 -36.74
N LEU A 281 -8.53 18.84 -36.30
CA LEU A 281 -8.48 20.13 -36.97
C LEU A 281 -7.87 20.05 -38.38
N LEU A 282 -6.76 19.33 -38.55
CA LEU A 282 -6.17 19.08 -39.87
C LEU A 282 -7.13 18.36 -40.79
N THR A 283 -7.88 17.37 -40.28
CA THR A 283 -8.89 16.65 -41.07
C THR A 283 -10.06 17.54 -41.48
N LEU A 284 -10.36 18.60 -40.70
CA LEU A 284 -11.40 19.57 -41.04
C LEU A 284 -10.94 20.62 -42.05
N VAL A 285 -9.65 20.97 -42.05
CA VAL A 285 -9.08 22.04 -42.89
C VAL A 285 -8.48 21.51 -44.20
N CYS A 286 -7.99 20.27 -44.22
CA CYS A 286 -7.31 19.68 -45.37
C CYS A 286 -8.17 18.60 -46.04
N ASP A 287 -8.11 18.53 -47.37
CA ASP A 287 -8.83 17.50 -48.15
C ASP A 287 -8.31 16.07 -47.88
N ALA A 288 -7.04 15.94 -47.50
CA ALA A 288 -6.44 14.68 -47.07
C ALA A 288 -5.34 14.90 -46.03
N VAL A 289 -5.28 14.03 -45.03
CA VAL A 289 -4.25 14.01 -43.98
C VAL A 289 -3.65 12.62 -43.90
N VAL A 290 -2.33 12.52 -44.04
CA VAL A 290 -1.55 11.28 -43.88
C VAL A 290 -0.63 11.37 -42.67
N THR A 291 -0.37 10.24 -42.01
CA THR A 291 0.60 10.16 -40.92
C THR A 291 1.91 9.60 -41.46
N LEU A 292 3.03 10.28 -41.21
CA LEU A 292 4.37 9.84 -41.61
C LEU A 292 5.12 9.21 -40.43
N ASP A 293 6.05 8.33 -40.71
CA ASP A 293 7.00 7.77 -39.73
C ASP A 293 8.28 8.61 -39.61
N GLU A 294 9.24 8.14 -38.81
CA GLU A 294 10.54 8.80 -38.57
C GLU A 294 11.39 8.97 -39.86
N ASN A 295 11.13 8.18 -40.91
CA ASN A 295 11.81 8.25 -42.20
C ASN A 295 11.01 9.03 -43.26
N LEU A 296 9.94 9.74 -42.85
CA LEU A 296 9.00 10.42 -43.74
C LEU A 296 8.27 9.47 -44.71
N CYS A 297 8.16 8.18 -44.37
CA CYS A 297 7.34 7.23 -45.09
C CYS A 297 5.91 7.24 -44.54
N VAL A 298 4.93 6.96 -45.40
CA VAL A 298 3.52 6.95 -44.99
C VAL A 298 3.27 5.76 -44.07
N HIS A 299 2.99 6.04 -42.79
CA HIS A 299 2.68 5.04 -41.77
C HIS A 299 1.19 4.71 -41.74
N LEU A 300 0.35 5.75 -41.74
CA LEU A 300 -1.11 5.60 -41.76
C LEU A 300 -1.67 6.27 -43.03
N PRO A 301 -2.03 5.49 -44.07
CA PRO A 301 -2.51 6.04 -45.32
C PRO A 301 -3.92 6.63 -45.20
N SER A 302 -4.17 7.70 -45.95
CA SER A 302 -5.46 8.40 -45.97
C SER A 302 -6.33 7.87 -47.12
N PRO A 303 -7.57 7.41 -46.86
CA PRO A 303 -8.48 7.02 -47.93
C PRO A 303 -8.84 8.20 -48.84
N ALA A 304 -8.88 9.43 -48.30
CA ALA A 304 -9.12 10.64 -49.09
C ALA A 304 -7.95 10.92 -50.04
N LEU A 305 -6.71 10.75 -49.61
CA LEU A 305 -5.53 10.87 -50.49
C LEU A 305 -5.57 9.84 -51.61
N ALA A 306 -5.94 8.60 -51.31
CA ALA A 306 -6.04 7.55 -52.32
C ALA A 306 -7.09 7.87 -53.40
N ALA A 307 -8.23 8.41 -52.99
CA ALA A 307 -9.27 8.87 -53.90
C ALA A 307 -8.78 10.05 -54.77
N LEU A 308 -8.08 11.02 -54.18
CA LEU A 308 -7.50 12.16 -54.91
C LEU A 308 -6.45 11.73 -55.94
N LEU A 309 -5.66 10.71 -55.64
CA LEU A 309 -4.63 10.15 -56.52
C LEU A 309 -5.17 9.06 -57.47
N PHE A 310 -6.49 8.83 -57.50
CA PHE A 310 -7.13 7.78 -58.30
C PHE A 310 -6.54 6.37 -58.10
N ASN A 311 -6.07 6.07 -56.89
CA ASN A 311 -5.43 4.80 -56.57
C ASN A 311 -6.44 3.86 -55.90
N PRO A 312 -6.65 2.63 -56.41
CA PRO A 312 -7.72 1.73 -55.94
C PRO A 312 -7.55 1.23 -54.50
N SER A 313 -6.36 1.31 -53.91
CA SER A 313 -6.12 0.88 -52.52
C SER A 313 -5.27 1.88 -51.77
N HIS A 314 -5.81 2.43 -50.67
CA HIS A 314 -5.06 3.29 -49.76
C HIS A 314 -3.90 2.55 -49.08
N GLN A 315 -4.01 1.23 -48.89
CA GLN A 315 -2.93 0.43 -48.27
C GLN A 315 -1.68 0.37 -49.15
N ALA A 316 -1.79 0.61 -50.46
CA ALA A 316 -0.64 0.64 -51.37
C ALA A 316 0.36 1.76 -51.04
N PHE A 317 -0.07 2.77 -50.28
CA PHE A 317 0.80 3.86 -49.85
C PHE A 317 1.56 3.56 -48.55
N CYS A 318 1.20 2.52 -47.80
CA CYS A 318 1.87 2.22 -46.53
C CYS A 318 3.35 1.85 -46.77
N GLY A 319 4.27 2.55 -46.08
CA GLY A 319 5.72 2.40 -46.23
C GLY A 319 6.33 3.14 -47.42
N VAL A 320 5.53 3.79 -48.27
CA VAL A 320 6.03 4.60 -49.40
C VAL A 320 6.57 5.92 -48.87
N ALA A 321 7.75 6.32 -49.33
CA ALA A 321 8.33 7.63 -49.01
C ALA A 321 7.40 8.75 -49.49
N PHE A 322 7.04 9.69 -48.61
CA PHE A 322 6.08 10.74 -48.97
C PHE A 322 6.52 11.58 -50.18
N GLU A 323 7.83 11.75 -50.36
CA GLU A 323 8.43 12.42 -51.51
C GLU A 323 8.00 11.79 -52.85
N GLU A 324 7.78 10.47 -52.91
CA GLU A 324 7.34 9.81 -54.14
C GLU A 324 5.92 10.21 -54.54
N LEU A 325 5.10 10.64 -53.58
CA LEU A 325 3.74 11.13 -53.78
C LEU A 325 3.71 12.61 -54.15
N VAL A 326 4.82 13.34 -53.96
CA VAL A 326 4.97 14.74 -54.38
C VAL A 326 5.24 14.81 -55.87
N CYS A 327 4.64 15.80 -56.55
CA CYS A 327 4.85 16.05 -57.96
C CYS A 327 6.34 16.22 -58.26
N SER A 328 6.84 15.69 -59.38
CA SER A 328 8.26 15.69 -59.71
C SER A 328 8.90 17.08 -59.73
N SER A 329 8.12 18.12 -60.06
CA SER A 329 8.56 19.52 -60.02
C SER A 329 8.86 20.04 -58.61
N ASP A 330 8.16 19.51 -57.60
CA ASP A 330 8.22 20.00 -56.21
C ASP A 330 9.14 19.15 -55.32
N ARG A 331 9.61 17.99 -55.80
CA ARG A 331 10.48 17.09 -55.01
C ARG A 331 11.79 17.74 -54.60
N VAL A 332 12.39 18.56 -55.46
CA VAL A 332 13.63 19.29 -55.13
C VAL A 332 13.40 20.20 -53.94
N ARG A 333 12.28 20.93 -53.93
CA ARG A 333 11.90 21.83 -52.83
C ARG A 333 11.52 21.10 -51.54
N PHE A 334 11.08 19.84 -51.64
CA PHE A 334 10.80 19.01 -50.46
C PHE A 334 12.09 18.49 -49.79
N ARG A 335 13.19 18.33 -50.55
CA ARG A 335 14.48 17.83 -50.05
C ARG A 335 15.38 18.92 -49.45
N GLU A 336 15.20 20.17 -49.88
CA GLU A 336 15.95 21.35 -49.42
C GLU A 336 15.36 21.95 -48.15
#